data_AF-I4EDI7-F1
#
_entry.id   AF-I4EDI7-F1
#
_cell.length_a   1.000
_cell.length_b   1.000
_cell.length_c   1.000
_cell.angle_alpha   90.00
_cell.angle_beta   90.00
_cell.angle_gamma   90.00
#
_symmetry.space_group_name_H-M   'P 1'
#
loop_
_entity.id
_entity.type
_entity.pdbx_description
1 polymer ?
#
loop_
_entity_poly.entity_id
_entity_poly.type
_entity_poly.pdbx_seq_one_letter_code
_entity_poly.pdbx_strand_id
1 'polypeptide(L)'
;MQSAISSETWRRMAEKAAREGLRAYRLNGDKRSWAVTSHSMNEVAYEVTILDGDLLCSCRGSMFHPYCKHRALVLANLQLLADQTDDRPVVPERVLQALAAA
;
A
#
# COMPACT_ATOMS: atom_id res chain seq x y z
N MET A 1 -21.37 1.65 1.64
CA MET A 1 -20.75 0.41 2.14
C MET A 1 -19.59 0.09 1.21
N GLN A 2 -18.35 0.40 1.61
CA GLN A 2 -17.18 0.16 0.76
C GLN A 2 -16.85 -1.33 0.86
N SER A 3 -16.97 -2.07 -0.24
CA SER A 3 -16.68 -3.51 -0.26
C SER A 3 -15.20 -3.72 0.12
N ALA A 4 -14.95 -4.57 1.11
CA ALA A 4 -13.60 -4.86 1.57
C ALA A 4 -12.76 -5.43 0.41
N ILE A 5 -11.52 -4.95 0.26
CA ILE A 5 -10.60 -5.42 -0.78
C ILE A 5 -9.99 -6.74 -0.37
N SER A 6 -10.04 -7.73 -1.26
CA SER A 6 -9.51 -9.06 -0.98
C SER A 6 -8.00 -9.04 -0.85
N SER A 7 -7.49 -9.94 0.00
CA SER A 7 -6.06 -10.17 0.24
C SER A 7 -5.33 -10.55 -1.05
N GLU A 8 -6.00 -11.33 -1.90
CA GLU A 8 -5.47 -11.72 -3.19
C GLU A 8 -5.26 -10.50 -4.11
N THR A 9 -6.18 -9.53 -4.10
CA THR A 9 -6.04 -8.30 -4.90
C THR A 9 -4.80 -7.54 -4.48
N TRP A 10 -4.58 -7.36 -3.17
CA TRP A 10 -3.38 -6.70 -2.66
C TRP A 10 -2.10 -7.45 -3.01
N ARG A 11 -2.09 -8.77 -2.89
CA ARG A 11 -0.94 -9.61 -3.24
C ARG A 11 -0.58 -9.49 -4.72
N ARG A 12 -1.57 -9.64 -5.62
CA ARG A 12 -1.38 -9.48 -7.07
C ARG A 12 -0.82 -8.08 -7.41
N MET A 13 -1.25 -7.04 -6.70
CA MET A 13 -0.75 -5.68 -6.91
C MET A 13 0.68 -5.49 -6.39
N ALA A 14 1.06 -6.12 -5.27
CA ALA A 14 2.42 -6.09 -4.76
C ALA A 14 3.39 -6.85 -5.67
N GLU A 15 2.98 -8.02 -6.18
CA GLU A 15 3.74 -8.79 -7.17
C GLU A 15 3.93 -8.00 -8.47
N LYS A 16 2.89 -7.29 -8.92
CA LYS A 16 2.98 -6.38 -10.06
C LYS A 16 4.01 -5.27 -9.80
N ALA A 17 3.98 -4.64 -8.62
CA ALA A 17 4.95 -3.61 -8.24
C ALA A 17 6.39 -4.14 -8.28
N ALA A 18 6.61 -5.34 -7.74
CA ALA A 18 7.93 -5.99 -7.74
C ALA A 18 8.42 -6.30 -9.16
N ARG A 19 7.57 -6.90 -10.00
CA ARG A 19 7.88 -7.19 -11.41
C ARG A 19 8.22 -5.94 -12.22
N GLU A 20 7.56 -4.82 -11.92
CA GLU A 20 7.79 -3.54 -12.58
C GLU A 20 8.96 -2.74 -11.97
N GLY A 21 9.64 -3.30 -10.96
CA GLY A 21 10.84 -2.71 -10.35
C GLY A 21 10.57 -1.49 -9.47
N LEU A 22 9.34 -1.30 -8.99
CA LEU A 22 9.02 -0.20 -8.08
C LEU A 22 9.76 -0.37 -6.76
N ARG A 23 10.15 0.75 -6.16
CA ARG A 23 10.81 0.80 -4.86
C ARG A 23 10.04 1.70 -3.91
N ALA A 24 10.01 1.34 -2.64
CA ALA A 24 9.40 2.12 -1.57
C ALA A 24 10.46 2.55 -0.56
N TYR A 25 10.43 3.80 -0.15
CA TYR A 25 11.36 4.39 0.81
C TYR A 25 10.57 5.09 1.91
N ARG A 26 11.00 4.91 3.16
CA ARG A 26 10.44 5.66 4.29
C ARG A 26 10.92 7.11 4.24
N LEU A 27 10.00 8.05 4.34
CA LEU A 27 10.33 9.47 4.45
C LEU A 27 10.70 9.76 5.89
N ASN A 28 11.89 10.32 6.12
CA ASN A 28 12.40 10.65 7.45
C ASN A 28 12.43 9.46 8.44
N GLY A 29 12.48 8.23 7.93
CA GLY A 29 12.38 7.01 8.75
C GLY A 29 10.98 6.71 9.30
N ASP A 30 9.98 7.56 9.02
CA ASP A 30 8.59 7.38 9.43
C ASP A 30 7.98 6.15 8.75
N LYS A 31 7.30 5.33 9.55
CA LYS A 31 6.60 4.14 9.07
C LYS A 31 5.26 4.46 8.42
N ARG A 32 4.72 5.67 8.61
CA ARG A 32 3.46 6.13 8.01
C ARG A 32 3.65 6.85 6.69
N SER A 33 4.81 7.45 6.47
CA SER A 33 5.08 8.30 5.31
C SER A 33 6.09 7.65 4.38
N TRP A 34 5.68 7.35 3.15
CA TRP A 34 6.50 6.65 2.17
C TRP A 34 6.52 7.37 0.83
N ALA A 35 7.68 7.36 0.16
CA ALA A 35 7.79 7.64 -1.26
C ALA A 35 7.94 6.34 -2.05
N VAL A 36 7.13 6.19 -3.10
CA VAL A 36 7.14 5.01 -3.98
C VAL A 36 7.45 5.44 -5.41
N THR A 37 8.45 4.85 -6.04
CA THR A 37 8.86 5.21 -7.40
C THR A 37 7.78 4.85 -8.43
N SER A 38 7.71 5.62 -9.51
CA SER A 38 6.92 5.25 -10.69
C SER A 38 7.68 4.27 -11.57
N HIS A 39 6.96 3.34 -12.19
CA HIS A 39 7.52 2.45 -13.23
C HIS A 39 7.73 3.18 -14.56
N SER A 40 6.80 4.06 -14.94
CA SER A 40 6.75 4.65 -16.28
C SER A 40 7.38 6.03 -16.37
N MET A 41 7.74 6.63 -15.23
CA MET A 41 8.30 7.98 -15.15
C MET A 41 9.40 8.01 -14.10
N ASN A 42 10.66 7.91 -14.53
CA ASN A 42 11.80 7.72 -13.63
C ASN A 42 12.03 8.88 -12.65
N GLU A 43 11.54 10.08 -12.97
CA GLU A 43 11.66 11.28 -12.14
C GLU A 43 10.48 11.49 -11.20
N VAL A 44 9.51 10.56 -11.17
CA VAL A 44 8.29 10.69 -10.37
C VAL A 44 8.27 9.66 -9.25
N ALA A 45 7.97 10.14 -8.04
CA ALA A 45 7.58 9.32 -6.91
C ALA A 45 6.18 9.73 -6.42
N TYR A 46 5.45 8.76 -5.90
CA TYR A 46 4.14 8.96 -5.28
C TYR A 46 4.27 8.82 -3.77
N GLU A 47 3.59 9.71 -3.07
CA GLU A 47 3.47 9.60 -1.62
C GLU A 47 2.42 8.56 -1.29
N VAL A 48 2.73 7.71 -0.30
CA VAL A 48 1.78 6.79 0.32
C VAL A 48 1.81 7.06 1.82
N THR A 49 0.64 7.40 2.36
CA THR A 49 0.50 7.86 3.74
C THR A 49 -0.52 7.02 4.47
N ILE A 50 -0.18 6.59 5.69
CA ILE A 50 -1.14 5.94 6.60
C ILE A 50 -1.64 7.00 7.57
N LEU A 51 -2.90 7.41 7.42
CA LEU A 51 -3.53 8.47 8.22
C LEU A 51 -4.89 8.00 8.73
N ASP A 52 -5.09 8.03 10.05
CA ASP A 52 -6.36 7.66 10.70
C ASP A 52 -6.94 6.29 10.31
N GLY A 53 -6.04 5.39 9.91
CA GLY A 53 -6.40 4.04 9.46
C GLY A 53 -6.75 3.94 7.98
N ASP A 54 -6.63 5.03 7.23
CA ASP A 54 -6.67 5.06 5.78
C ASP A 54 -5.27 4.94 5.19
N LEU A 55 -5.16 4.15 4.13
CA LEU A 55 -3.94 4.05 3.33
C LEU A 55 -4.10 4.93 2.09
N LEU A 56 -3.61 6.16 2.15
CA LEU A 56 -3.71 7.17 1.11
C LEU A 56 -2.56 7.05 0.10
N CYS A 57 -2.79 7.48 -1.12
CA CYS A 57 -1.74 7.50 -2.15
C CYS A 57 -1.97 8.65 -3.12
N SER A 58 -0.93 9.39 -3.49
CA SER A 58 -1.01 10.52 -4.41
C SER A 58 -1.08 10.13 -5.89
N CYS A 59 -1.05 8.84 -6.23
CA CYS A 59 -1.15 8.42 -7.63
C CYS A 59 -2.56 8.63 -8.19
N ARG A 60 -2.67 8.98 -9.48
CA ARG A 60 -3.97 9.20 -10.13
C ARG A 60 -4.94 8.03 -9.98
N GLY A 61 -4.44 6.79 -9.97
CA GLY A 61 -5.26 5.58 -9.84
C GLY A 61 -6.02 5.50 -8.51
N SER A 62 -5.50 6.11 -7.45
CA SER A 62 -6.14 6.08 -6.11
C SER A 62 -7.45 6.87 -6.04
N MET A 63 -7.67 7.79 -6.97
CA MET A 63 -8.92 8.55 -7.09
C MET A 63 -10.08 7.69 -7.63
N PHE A 64 -9.76 6.61 -8.34
CA PHE A 64 -10.75 5.76 -9.02
C PHE A 64 -10.89 4.39 -8.37
N HIS A 65 -9.84 3.92 -7.69
CA HIS A 65 -9.79 2.60 -7.11
C HIS A 65 -9.35 2.66 -5.64
N PRO A 66 -9.98 1.86 -4.76
CA PRO A 66 -9.58 1.75 -3.36
C PRO A 66 -8.21 1.07 -3.17
N TYR A 67 -7.64 0.48 -4.22
CA TYR A 67 -6.33 -0.16 -4.22
C TYR A 67 -5.45 0.33 -5.37
N CYS A 68 -4.13 0.25 -5.18
CA CYS A 68 -3.16 0.42 -6.25
C CYS A 68 -1.85 -0.32 -5.90
N LYS A 69 -0.98 -0.52 -6.91
CA LYS A 69 0.33 -1.17 -6.72
C LYS A 69 1.25 -0.42 -5.74
N HIS A 70 1.15 0.90 -5.62
CA HIS A 70 1.97 1.68 -4.66
C HIS A 70 1.56 1.39 -3.22
N ARG A 71 0.25 1.42 -2.93
CA ARG A 71 -0.32 1.04 -1.64
C ARG A 71 0.03 -0.41 -1.29
N ALA A 72 -0.12 -1.32 -2.26
CA ALA A 72 0.22 -2.73 -2.09
C ALA A 72 1.69 -2.95 -1.75
N LEU A 73 2.60 -2.23 -2.43
CA LEU A 73 4.03 -2.32 -2.16
C LEU A 73 4.38 -1.85 -0.74
N VAL A 74 3.74 -0.79 -0.25
CA VAL A 74 3.93 -0.33 1.14
C VAL A 74 3.43 -1.38 2.13
N LEU A 75 2.25 -1.97 1.91
CA LEU A 75 1.75 -3.07 2.74
C LEU A 75 2.72 -4.26 2.75
N ALA A 76 3.31 -4.61 1.61
CA ALA A 76 4.32 -5.67 1.51
C ALA A 76 5.60 -5.33 2.29
N ASN A 77 6.10 -4.09 2.20
CA ASN A 77 7.27 -3.63 2.94
C ASN A 77 7.04 -3.57 4.45
N LEU A 78 5.79 -3.35 4.86
CA LEU A 78 5.36 -3.45 6.25
C LEU A 78 5.09 -4.90 6.69
N GLN A 79 5.33 -5.88 5.81
CA GLN A 79 5.07 -7.32 6.04
C GLN A 79 3.61 -7.64 6.38
N LEU A 80 2.68 -6.76 6.00
CA LEU A 80 1.25 -6.93 6.26
C LEU A 80 0.56 -7.84 5.25
N LEU A 81 1.29 -8.36 4.25
CA LEU A 81 0.76 -9.26 3.21
C LEU A 81 1.24 -10.71 3.33
N ALA A 82 2.16 -11.01 4.28
CA ALA A 82 2.70 -12.34 4.49
C ALA A 82 1.84 -13.15 5.49
N ASP A 83 1.62 -14.43 5.20
CA ASP A 83 0.83 -15.40 5.97
C ASP A 83 -0.65 -15.07 6.22
N GLN A 84 -1.55 -15.48 5.33
CA GLN A 84 -2.93 -15.85 5.67
C GLN A 84 -3.46 -16.88 4.65
N THR A 85 -3.77 -18.09 5.13
CA THR A 85 -4.52 -19.17 4.44
C THR A 85 -6.04 -18.98 4.54
N ASP A 86 -6.51 -17.81 4.95
CA ASP A 86 -7.90 -17.55 5.33
C ASP A 86 -8.41 -16.28 4.63
N ASP A 87 -9.64 -16.34 4.12
CA ASP A 87 -10.24 -15.44 3.11
C ASP A 87 -10.68 -14.07 3.69
N ARG A 88 -10.11 -13.69 4.85
CA ARG A 88 -10.34 -12.39 5.49
C ARG A 88 -9.57 -11.31 4.74
N PRO A 89 -10.16 -10.13 4.47
CA PRO A 89 -9.49 -9.05 3.76
C PRO A 89 -8.23 -8.62 4.52
N VAL A 90 -7.08 -8.79 3.87
CA VAL A 90 -5.79 -8.36 4.41
C VAL A 90 -5.72 -6.84 4.28
N VAL A 91 -5.95 -6.24 5.45
CA VAL A 91 -5.92 -4.82 5.84
C VAL A 91 -7.07 -4.00 5.24
N PRO A 92 -8.14 -3.70 6.01
CA PRO A 92 -8.11 -3.08 7.35
C PRO A 92 -8.92 -3.83 8.44
N GLU A 93 -8.47 -3.79 9.70
CA GLU A 93 -9.23 -3.04 10.72
C GLU A 93 -8.40 -1.84 11.23
N ARG A 94 -8.49 -0.77 10.42
CA ARG A 94 -7.80 0.54 10.46
C ARG A 94 -6.29 0.57 10.16
N VAL A 95 -5.77 -0.24 9.23
CA VAL A 95 -4.34 -0.25 8.78
C VAL A 95 -3.25 -0.20 9.88
N LEU A 96 -3.26 -0.96 10.97
CA LEU A 96 -4.26 -1.74 11.68
C LEU A 96 -4.34 -1.06 13.06
N GLN A 97 -5.14 0.00 13.11
CA GLN A 97 -5.11 1.16 14.00
C GLN A 97 -3.89 2.10 13.78
N ALA A 98 -3.68 2.52 12.52
CA ALA A 98 -2.66 3.48 12.06
C ALA A 98 -1.24 3.11 12.50
N LEU A 99 -0.85 1.86 12.20
CA LEU A 99 0.38 1.25 12.70
C LEU A 99 0.62 1.53 14.20
N ALA A 100 -0.46 1.32 14.96
CA ALA A 100 -0.61 1.39 16.42
C ALA A 100 0.08 2.58 17.10
N ALA A 101 -0.24 3.78 16.62
CA ALA A 101 0.14 5.08 17.20
C ALA A 101 1.62 5.51 17.06
N ALA A 102 2.40 4.92 16.14
CA ALA A 102 3.71 5.41 15.67
C ALA A 102 3.85 6.94 15.58
#